data_AF-L9YM86-F1
#
_entry.id   AF-L9YM86-F1
#
_cell.length_a   1.000
_cell.length_b   1.000
_cell.length_c   1.000
_cell.angle_alpha   90.00
_cell.angle_beta   90.00
_cell.angle_gamma   90.00
#
_symmetry.space_group_name_H-M   'P 1'
#
loop_
_entity.id
_entity.type
_entity.pdbx_description
1 polymer ?
#
loop_
_entity_poly.entity_id
_entity_poly.type
_entity_poly.pdbx_seq_one_letter_code
_entity_poly.pdbx_strand_id
1 'polypeptide(L)'
;MVTVSDRHRDRGQLLLVGAITLAFIILGAVVVYNGVLATETVSSGPTGRTGPDAKVTNEELENGLRGVAHRGNIRWGSDYDDTLERVITTEYAESYLNTTASSRPTATRIESVDVVMVAKVATNSIESRSIDLMNNESATNTTRRVGHFALEFDPDKSEGDITVRSVNSNGNLNEVTIEETGSGYMMQSGKCYKNKPMPQPSRIDFVRGTIRGQECGLELIDPDESYDEVELSLGDEDGANGSYELVVKGDQEIDGNGIDTIDGAWDIAADVTYTSTEVSYTRLQRIPLYGEGSQNPFGRVPDGFCDNLNLTGGSTTIDDGKITECDIKKADGSGFTVDIADESILVGEVKIDGDLDITDESALYGRVTQAQNIDIDEGQLIGDINNTEELTMDNGAKISGDISTDKSISMGTNSVVRGDIYAKDDVYIDGGSVVYGDVTADGTVTVSDGTVHGEIND
;
A
#
# COMPACT_ATOMS: atom_id res chain seq x y z
N MET A 1 -50.17 89.68 -25.17
CA MET A 1 -50.09 89.08 -23.82
C MET A 1 -49.58 87.66 -24.03
N VAL A 2 -48.27 87.44 -23.91
CA VAL A 2 -47.62 86.14 -24.20
C VAL A 2 -47.35 85.49 -22.86
N THR A 3 -48.01 84.37 -22.59
CA THR A 3 -47.82 83.57 -21.39
C THR A 3 -46.51 82.79 -21.50
N VAL A 4 -45.59 83.07 -20.58
CA VAL A 4 -44.32 82.34 -20.45
C VAL A 4 -44.64 80.93 -19.97
N SER A 5 -44.28 79.95 -20.80
CA SER A 5 -44.55 78.54 -20.61
C SER A 5 -43.64 77.94 -19.52
N ASP A 6 -44.27 77.21 -18.58
CA ASP A 6 -43.68 76.44 -17.49
C ASP A 6 -42.65 75.39 -17.97
N ARG A 7 -41.42 75.81 -18.28
CA ARG A 7 -40.30 74.93 -18.68
C ARG A 7 -39.45 74.42 -17.51
N HIS A 8 -39.84 74.67 -16.26
CA HIS A 8 -39.02 74.31 -15.09
C HIS A 8 -39.44 73.02 -14.36
N ARG A 9 -40.67 72.51 -14.58
CA ARG A 9 -41.11 71.26 -13.96
C ARG A 9 -40.55 69.98 -14.59
N ASP A 10 -40.27 70.01 -15.89
CA ASP A 10 -39.79 68.81 -16.62
C ASP A 10 -38.35 68.44 -16.29
N ARG A 11 -37.50 69.41 -15.94
CA ARG A 11 -36.09 69.15 -15.57
C ARG A 11 -35.97 68.46 -14.21
N GLY A 12 -36.86 68.80 -13.27
CA GLY A 12 -36.90 68.15 -11.96
C GLY A 12 -37.32 66.68 -12.06
N GLN A 13 -38.32 66.39 -12.90
CA GLN A 13 -38.76 65.00 -13.13
C GLN A 13 -37.72 64.16 -13.86
N LEU A 14 -37.02 64.73 -14.85
CA LEU A 14 -35.91 64.04 -15.52
C LEU A 14 -34.75 63.70 -14.57
N LEU A 15 -34.41 64.62 -13.65
CA LEU A 15 -33.40 64.36 -12.62
C LEU A 15 -33.84 63.28 -11.63
N LEU A 16 -35.11 63.27 -11.23
CA LEU A 16 -35.66 62.26 -10.32
C LEU A 16 -35.62 60.85 -10.95
N VAL A 17 -36.07 60.71 -12.21
CA VAL A 17 -36.06 59.43 -12.92
C VAL A 17 -34.61 58.94 -13.14
N GLY A 18 -33.68 59.86 -13.44
CA GLY A 18 -32.26 59.54 -13.56
C GLY A 18 -31.66 58.99 -12.25
N ALA A 19 -31.96 59.63 -11.11
CA ALA A 19 -31.45 59.20 -9.81
C ALA A 19 -31.99 57.83 -9.38
N ILE A 20 -33.28 57.56 -9.63
CA ILE A 20 -33.89 56.27 -9.31
C ILE A 20 -33.27 55.15 -10.16
N THR A 21 -33.07 55.40 -11.45
CA THR A 21 -32.46 54.41 -12.37
C THR A 21 -31.02 54.09 -11.94
N LEU A 22 -30.24 55.12 -11.56
CA LEU A 22 -28.88 54.94 -11.06
C LEU A 22 -28.86 54.09 -9.77
N ALA A 23 -29.80 54.33 -8.85
CA ALA A 23 -29.89 53.58 -7.60
C ALA A 23 -30.14 52.09 -7.84
N PHE A 24 -31.03 51.73 -8.78
CA PHE A 24 -31.29 50.32 -9.13
C PHE A 24 -30.09 49.64 -9.79
N ILE A 25 -29.33 50.35 -10.63
CA ILE A 25 -28.10 49.82 -11.23
C ILE A 25 -27.06 49.51 -10.16
N ILE A 26 -26.85 50.44 -9.22
CA ILE A 26 -25.88 50.25 -8.11
C ILE A 26 -26.32 49.08 -7.23
N LEU A 27 -27.62 48.99 -6.90
CA LEU A 27 -28.14 47.92 -6.05
C LEU A 27 -28.04 46.55 -6.72
N GLY A 28 -28.32 46.46 -8.02
CA GLY A 28 -28.10 45.25 -8.81
C GLY A 28 -26.63 44.83 -8.87
N ALA A 29 -25.71 45.79 -9.06
CA ALA A 29 -24.28 45.51 -9.06
C ALA A 29 -23.78 45.00 -7.69
N VAL A 30 -24.28 45.55 -6.58
CA VAL A 30 -23.93 45.06 -5.22
C VAL A 30 -24.47 43.66 -4.99
N VAL A 31 -25.68 43.33 -5.43
CA VAL A 31 -26.25 41.97 -5.31
C VAL A 31 -25.44 40.98 -6.14
N VAL A 32 -25.06 41.32 -7.38
CA VAL A 32 -24.20 40.48 -8.21
C VAL A 32 -22.81 40.33 -7.59
N TYR A 33 -22.21 41.41 -7.09
CA TYR A 33 -20.87 41.36 -6.49
C TYR A 33 -20.86 40.52 -5.20
N ASN A 34 -21.89 40.65 -4.34
CA ASN A 34 -22.03 39.82 -3.15
C ASN A 34 -22.40 38.38 -3.49
N GLY A 35 -23.19 38.14 -4.54
CA GLY A 35 -23.50 36.79 -5.04
C GLY A 35 -22.28 36.08 -5.62
N VAL A 36 -21.45 36.81 -6.39
CA VAL A 36 -20.17 36.32 -6.92
C VAL A 36 -19.16 36.12 -5.80
N LEU A 37 -19.06 37.03 -4.82
CA LEU A 37 -18.17 36.83 -3.66
C LEU A 37 -18.61 35.64 -2.79
N ALA A 38 -19.91 35.42 -2.61
CA ALA A 38 -20.44 34.25 -1.89
C ALA A 38 -20.21 32.95 -2.66
N THR A 39 -20.31 32.96 -3.99
CA THR A 39 -20.00 31.79 -4.82
C THR A 39 -18.49 31.59 -5.00
N GLU A 40 -17.67 32.63 -4.98
CA GLU A 40 -16.21 32.50 -4.94
C GLU A 40 -15.73 32.02 -3.58
N THR A 41 -16.29 32.45 -2.44
CA THR A 41 -15.88 31.89 -1.13
C THR A 41 -16.36 30.46 -0.89
N VAL A 42 -17.45 30.02 -1.52
CA VAL A 42 -17.92 28.63 -1.45
C VAL A 42 -17.29 27.74 -2.54
N SER A 43 -16.90 28.30 -3.69
CA SER A 43 -16.27 27.56 -4.81
C SER A 43 -14.74 27.65 -4.83
N SER A 44 -14.11 28.51 -4.02
CA SER A 44 -12.65 28.55 -3.81
C SER A 44 -12.23 28.09 -2.42
N GLY A 45 -13.05 27.22 -1.80
CA GLY A 45 -12.53 26.22 -0.88
C GLY A 45 -11.43 25.38 -1.57
N PRO A 46 -10.43 24.87 -0.84
CA PRO A 46 -9.15 24.38 -1.38
C PRO A 46 -9.21 23.09 -2.22
N THR A 47 -10.31 22.77 -2.89
CA THR A 47 -10.50 21.53 -3.66
C THR A 47 -9.65 21.44 -4.94
N GLY A 48 -9.05 22.56 -5.39
CA GLY A 48 -8.16 22.58 -6.56
C GLY A 48 -6.67 22.31 -6.29
N ARG A 49 -6.26 22.16 -5.03
CA ARG A 49 -4.85 21.96 -4.62
C ARG A 49 -4.60 20.76 -3.69
N THR A 50 -5.65 20.04 -3.27
CA THR A 50 -5.56 18.91 -2.33
C THR A 50 -5.00 17.62 -2.95
N GLY A 51 -5.17 17.39 -4.25
CA GLY A 51 -4.70 16.17 -4.93
C GLY A 51 -3.18 15.91 -4.84
N PRO A 52 -2.31 16.89 -5.15
CA PRO A 52 -0.86 16.74 -4.99
C PRO A 52 -0.42 16.57 -3.54
N ASP A 53 -1.12 17.20 -2.60
CA ASP A 53 -0.73 17.21 -1.18
C ASP A 53 -1.08 15.88 -0.48
N ALA A 54 -2.21 15.26 -0.81
CA ALA A 54 -2.58 13.94 -0.27
C ALA A 54 -1.62 12.83 -0.75
N LYS A 55 -1.21 12.90 -2.02
CA LYS A 55 -0.22 11.96 -2.59
C LYS A 55 1.13 12.05 -1.87
N VAL A 56 1.65 13.27 -1.67
CA VAL A 56 2.92 13.47 -0.95
C VAL A 56 2.81 13.00 0.50
N THR A 57 1.69 13.28 1.17
CA THR A 57 1.45 12.83 2.55
C THR A 57 1.48 11.30 2.64
N ASN A 58 0.84 10.61 1.68
CA ASN A 58 0.85 9.16 1.64
C ASN A 58 2.25 8.60 1.34
N GLU A 59 2.99 9.17 0.38
CA GLU A 59 4.36 8.75 0.09
C GLU A 59 5.29 8.97 1.30
N GLU A 60 5.15 10.07 2.04
CA GLU A 60 5.93 10.32 3.26
C GLU A 60 5.59 9.34 4.37
N LEU A 61 4.30 9.05 4.56
CA LEU A 61 3.82 8.08 5.54
C LEU A 61 4.31 6.67 5.21
N GLU A 62 4.12 6.21 3.98
CA GLU A 62 4.60 4.91 3.50
C GLU A 62 6.10 4.76 3.69
N ASN A 63 6.89 5.77 3.29
CA ASN A 63 8.34 5.74 3.45
C ASN A 63 8.77 5.72 4.93
N GLY A 64 8.07 6.46 5.79
CA GLY A 64 8.35 6.48 7.22
C GLY A 64 8.03 5.15 7.89
N LEU A 65 6.85 4.59 7.61
CA LEU A 65 6.42 3.27 8.09
C LEU A 65 7.36 2.17 7.59
N ARG A 66 7.69 2.18 6.29
CA ARG A 66 8.68 1.30 5.69
C ARG A 66 10.02 1.37 6.41
N GLY A 67 10.49 2.59 6.69
CA GLY A 67 11.77 2.81 7.39
C GLY A 67 11.77 2.33 8.85
N VAL A 68 10.64 2.43 9.55
CA VAL A 68 10.47 1.91 10.92
C VAL A 68 10.47 0.38 10.90
N ALA A 69 9.66 -0.24 10.07
CA ALA A 69 9.54 -1.69 9.98
C ALA A 69 10.84 -2.36 9.50
N HIS A 70 11.50 -1.78 8.49
CA HIS A 70 12.81 -2.22 8.03
C HIS A 70 13.87 -2.16 9.14
N ARG A 71 13.91 -1.07 9.91
CA ARG A 71 14.80 -0.95 11.06
C ARG A 71 14.46 -1.99 12.12
N GLY A 72 13.18 -2.28 12.30
CA GLY A 72 12.70 -3.31 13.18
C GLY A 72 13.30 -4.67 12.82
N ASN A 73 13.26 -5.04 11.54
CA ASN A 73 13.77 -6.34 11.08
C ASN A 73 15.23 -6.52 11.53
N ILE A 74 16.01 -5.45 11.45
CA ILE A 74 17.44 -5.49 11.75
C ILE A 74 17.73 -5.42 13.26
N ARG A 75 16.84 -4.83 14.08
CA ARG A 75 17.18 -4.44 15.46
C ARG A 75 16.31 -5.03 16.55
N TRP A 76 15.12 -5.49 16.23
CA TRP A 76 14.20 -6.08 17.21
C TRP A 76 14.50 -7.57 17.35
N GLY A 77 14.03 -8.17 18.44
CA GLY A 77 14.22 -9.59 18.73
C GLY A 77 12.99 -10.40 18.32
N SER A 78 12.74 -11.50 19.04
CA SER A 78 11.62 -12.43 18.79
C SER A 78 10.23 -11.80 18.84
N ASP A 79 10.07 -10.68 19.55
CA ASP A 79 8.77 -10.04 19.77
C ASP A 79 8.54 -8.94 18.72
N TYR A 80 8.74 -9.28 17.43
CA TYR A 80 8.74 -8.31 16.33
C TYR A 80 7.39 -7.63 16.16
N ASP A 81 6.30 -8.40 16.00
CA ASP A 81 4.95 -7.88 15.71
C ASP A 81 4.46 -6.92 16.79
N ASP A 82 4.50 -7.35 18.06
CA ASP A 82 4.13 -6.53 19.23
C ASP A 82 4.98 -5.25 19.32
N THR A 83 6.27 -5.34 18.97
CA THR A 83 7.17 -4.18 18.98
C THR A 83 6.87 -3.24 17.82
N LEU A 84 6.57 -3.77 16.63
CA LEU A 84 6.21 -3.01 15.44
C LEU A 84 4.95 -2.19 15.68
N GLU A 85 3.87 -2.86 16.10
CA GLU A 85 2.59 -2.22 16.35
C GLU A 85 2.75 -1.10 17.38
N ARG A 86 3.39 -1.39 18.52
CA ARG A 86 3.63 -0.40 19.57
C ARG A 86 4.47 0.78 19.06
N VAL A 87 5.62 0.54 18.43
CA VAL A 87 6.51 1.63 17.97
C VAL A 87 5.80 2.49 16.93
N ILE A 88 5.03 1.90 16.02
CA ILE A 88 4.32 2.68 15.01
C ILE A 88 3.16 3.47 15.59
N THR A 89 2.26 2.80 16.31
CA THR A 89 1.01 3.41 16.81
C THR A 89 1.27 4.44 17.91
N THR A 90 2.39 4.32 18.66
CA THR A 90 2.76 5.29 19.69
C THR A 90 3.88 6.23 19.24
N GLU A 91 5.09 5.73 18.98
CA GLU A 91 6.27 6.60 18.86
C GLU A 91 6.32 7.32 17.51
N TYR A 92 6.14 6.57 16.41
CA TYR A 92 6.17 7.13 15.07
C TYR A 92 4.95 7.98 14.79
N ALA A 93 3.74 7.50 15.11
CA ALA A 93 2.50 8.26 14.91
C ALA A 93 2.55 9.60 15.66
N GLU A 94 2.92 9.63 16.95
CA GLU A 94 3.05 10.89 17.69
C GLU A 94 4.10 11.83 17.09
N SER A 95 5.26 11.30 16.68
CA SER A 95 6.31 12.12 16.05
C SER A 95 5.84 12.69 14.71
N TYR A 96 5.24 11.86 13.86
CA TYR A 96 4.73 12.26 12.55
C TYR A 96 3.67 13.36 12.72
N LEU A 97 2.67 13.14 13.57
CA LEU A 97 1.61 14.10 13.87
C LEU A 97 2.14 15.43 14.38
N ASN A 98 3.09 15.41 15.31
CA ASN A 98 3.69 16.64 15.84
C ASN A 98 4.44 17.44 14.75
N THR A 99 5.00 16.77 13.74
CA THR A 99 5.69 17.43 12.62
C THR A 99 4.76 17.89 11.50
N THR A 100 3.63 17.22 11.27
CA THR A 100 2.75 17.48 10.12
C THR A 100 1.47 18.26 10.46
N ALA A 101 1.05 18.33 11.73
CA ALA A 101 -0.23 18.93 12.19
C ALA A 101 -0.41 20.44 11.93
N SER A 102 0.53 21.12 11.27
CA SER A 102 0.50 22.58 11.13
C SER A 102 -0.03 23.13 9.80
N SER A 103 -0.42 22.32 8.79
CA SER A 103 -0.81 22.96 7.50
C SER A 103 -1.73 22.28 6.46
N ARG A 104 -2.24 21.05 6.60
CA ARG A 104 -3.10 20.40 5.56
C ARG A 104 -3.95 19.24 6.11
N PRO A 105 -4.95 18.70 5.37
CA PRO A 105 -5.53 17.38 5.68
C PRO A 105 -4.38 16.39 5.87
N THR A 106 -4.30 15.83 7.07
CA THR A 106 -3.14 15.09 7.57
C THR A 106 -3.63 13.73 8.00
N ALA A 107 -2.83 12.68 7.78
CA ALA A 107 -3.01 11.44 8.52
C ALA A 107 -2.96 11.83 10.00
N THR A 108 -4.07 11.62 10.72
CA THR A 108 -4.26 12.08 12.10
C THR A 108 -4.06 10.97 13.11
N ARG A 109 -4.09 9.72 12.67
CA ARG A 109 -3.92 8.55 13.52
C ARG A 109 -3.54 7.33 12.70
N ILE A 110 -2.75 6.45 13.28
CA ILE A 110 -2.49 5.09 12.81
C ILE A 110 -3.07 4.18 13.90
N GLU A 111 -4.13 3.43 13.59
CA GLU A 111 -4.93 2.69 14.56
C GLU A 111 -4.31 1.33 14.90
N SER A 112 -3.87 0.60 13.88
CA SER A 112 -3.20 -0.69 14.00
C SER A 112 -2.13 -0.82 12.91
N VAL A 113 -1.20 -1.74 13.12
CA VAL A 113 -0.26 -2.21 12.10
C VAL A 113 -0.07 -3.71 12.24
N ASP A 114 -0.31 -4.42 11.15
CA ASP A 114 -0.22 -5.87 11.08
C ASP A 114 0.86 -6.29 10.08
N VAL A 115 1.55 -7.39 10.37
CA VAL A 115 2.46 -8.03 9.42
C VAL A 115 1.63 -8.89 8.47
N VAL A 116 1.49 -8.44 7.23
CA VAL A 116 0.73 -9.17 6.19
C VAL A 116 1.57 -10.27 5.58
N MET A 117 2.90 -10.11 5.60
CA MET A 117 3.81 -11.09 5.03
C MET A 117 5.07 -11.16 5.87
N VAL A 118 5.36 -12.36 6.37
CA VAL A 118 6.52 -12.61 7.21
C VAL A 118 7.81 -12.62 6.39
N ALA A 119 8.89 -12.15 7.01
CA ALA A 119 10.25 -12.34 6.57
C ALA A 119 11.03 -13.09 7.66
N LYS A 120 12.06 -13.81 7.25
CA LYS A 120 13.09 -14.31 8.17
C LYS A 120 14.29 -13.40 8.15
N VAL A 121 14.77 -13.04 9.33
CA VAL A 121 15.88 -12.11 9.52
C VAL A 121 17.03 -12.81 10.23
N ALA A 122 18.24 -12.65 9.71
CA ALA A 122 19.47 -13.10 10.34
C ALA A 122 20.41 -11.91 10.54
N THR A 123 20.80 -11.67 11.79
CA THR A 123 21.72 -10.60 12.19
C THR A 123 22.80 -11.16 13.12
N ASN A 124 23.92 -11.59 12.54
CA ASN A 124 24.95 -12.32 13.29
C ASN A 124 26.35 -11.76 13.04
N SER A 125 27.26 -12.05 13.97
CA SER A 125 28.68 -11.80 13.79
C SER A 125 29.28 -12.74 12.75
N ILE A 126 30.25 -12.22 12.00
CA ILE A 126 31.00 -12.96 11.01
C ILE A 126 32.15 -13.65 11.77
N GLU A 127 31.95 -14.87 12.25
CA GLU A 127 32.99 -15.61 12.98
C GLU A 127 33.41 -16.92 12.26
N SER A 128 32.69 -17.32 11.21
CA SER A 128 32.88 -18.58 10.50
C SER A 128 33.40 -18.38 9.07
N ARG A 129 34.19 -19.34 8.57
CA ARG A 129 34.88 -19.26 7.27
C ARG A 129 33.97 -19.22 6.04
N SER A 130 32.81 -19.85 6.10
CA SER A 130 31.78 -19.72 5.08
C SER A 130 30.43 -19.81 5.78
N ILE A 131 29.55 -18.89 5.41
CA ILE A 131 28.16 -18.84 5.83
C ILE A 131 27.36 -19.03 4.56
N ASP A 132 26.80 -20.21 4.40
CA ASP A 132 25.74 -20.40 3.44
C ASP A 132 24.46 -19.87 4.06
N LEU A 133 23.88 -18.87 3.42
CA LEU A 133 22.73 -18.14 3.92
C LEU A 133 21.42 -18.69 3.31
N MET A 134 21.49 -19.66 2.39
CA MET A 134 20.30 -20.19 1.70
C MET A 134 20.33 -21.69 1.34
N ASN A 135 21.38 -22.46 1.70
CA ASN A 135 21.44 -23.88 1.32
C ASN A 135 20.31 -24.69 1.93
N ASN A 136 19.48 -25.28 1.09
CA ASN A 136 18.66 -26.39 1.53
C ASN A 136 18.90 -27.61 0.64
N GLU A 137 19.66 -28.57 1.15
CA GLU A 137 19.77 -29.92 0.57
C GLU A 137 18.41 -30.68 0.55
N SER A 138 17.40 -30.18 1.28
CA SER A 138 16.11 -30.83 1.50
C SER A 138 14.90 -30.12 0.88
N ALA A 139 15.02 -28.92 0.32
CA ALA A 139 13.91 -28.25 -0.36
C ALA A 139 14.08 -28.31 -1.87
N THR A 140 13.57 -29.38 -2.46
CA THR A 140 13.18 -29.31 -3.86
C THR A 140 12.21 -28.14 -4.01
N ASN A 141 12.65 -27.04 -4.64
CA ASN A 141 11.82 -25.96 -5.20
C ASN A 141 11.56 -24.68 -4.37
N THR A 142 12.38 -24.31 -3.38
CA THR A 142 12.17 -23.05 -2.61
C THR A 142 13.11 -21.94 -3.05
N THR A 143 12.81 -21.32 -4.18
CA THR A 143 13.48 -20.10 -4.64
C THR A 143 13.14 -18.95 -3.67
N ARG A 144 14.14 -18.29 -3.07
CA ARG A 144 13.93 -17.27 -2.00
C ARG A 144 14.24 -15.86 -2.50
N ARG A 145 13.43 -14.87 -2.13
CA ARG A 145 13.71 -13.45 -2.43
C ARG A 145 14.45 -12.79 -1.27
N VAL A 146 15.51 -12.05 -1.57
CA VAL A 146 16.31 -11.32 -0.57
C VAL A 146 15.97 -9.85 -0.61
N GLY A 147 15.43 -9.32 0.49
CA GLY A 147 14.98 -7.94 0.56
C GLY A 147 16.06 -6.99 1.07
N HIS A 148 16.95 -7.51 1.93
CA HIS A 148 18.05 -6.77 2.51
C HIS A 148 19.25 -7.70 2.68
N PHE A 149 20.41 -7.24 2.26
CA PHE A 149 21.67 -7.89 2.58
C PHE A 149 22.77 -6.85 2.75
N ALA A 150 23.25 -6.68 3.98
CA ALA A 150 24.33 -5.77 4.29
C ALA A 150 25.44 -6.46 5.09
N LEU A 151 26.67 -6.04 4.83
CA LEU A 151 27.88 -6.49 5.51
C LEU A 151 28.55 -5.30 6.17
N GLU A 152 28.77 -5.35 7.46
CA GLU A 152 29.53 -4.36 8.21
C GLU A 152 30.76 -5.02 8.83
N PHE A 153 31.96 -4.53 8.50
CA PHE A 153 33.20 -5.10 9.02
C PHE A 153 34.25 -4.02 9.30
N ASP A 154 35.25 -4.38 10.11
CA ASP A 154 36.41 -3.56 10.43
C ASP A 154 37.64 -4.02 9.62
N PRO A 155 38.00 -3.29 8.54
CA PRO A 155 39.20 -3.55 7.74
C PRO A 155 40.51 -3.74 8.52
N ASP A 156 40.66 -3.16 9.72
CA ASP A 156 41.91 -3.28 10.50
C ASP A 156 41.98 -4.53 11.39
N LYS A 157 40.85 -5.21 11.56
CA LYS A 157 40.71 -6.40 12.40
C LYS A 157 40.24 -7.62 11.61
N SER A 158 40.31 -7.54 10.29
CA SER A 158 39.90 -8.58 9.38
C SER A 158 41.13 -9.01 8.59
N GLU A 159 41.31 -10.32 8.43
CA GLU A 159 42.34 -10.91 7.59
C GLU A 159 41.67 -11.75 6.50
N GLY A 160 42.30 -11.83 5.34
CA GLY A 160 41.84 -12.57 4.17
C GLY A 160 40.75 -11.86 3.35
N ASP A 161 40.54 -12.38 2.14
CA ASP A 161 39.56 -11.86 1.19
C ASP A 161 38.14 -12.15 1.66
N ILE A 162 37.20 -11.23 1.43
CA ILE A 162 35.78 -11.47 1.67
C ILE A 162 35.11 -11.65 0.31
N THR A 163 34.49 -12.80 0.08
CA THR A 163 33.74 -13.08 -1.15
C THR A 163 32.27 -13.26 -0.81
N VAL A 164 31.43 -12.51 -1.51
CA VAL A 164 29.98 -12.63 -1.42
C VAL A 164 29.47 -13.11 -2.78
N ARG A 165 28.80 -14.26 -2.77
CA ARG A 165 28.32 -14.95 -3.94
C ARG A 165 26.80 -15.05 -3.90
N SER A 166 26.15 -14.86 -5.05
CA SER A 166 24.73 -15.18 -5.23
C SER A 166 24.52 -16.01 -6.48
N VAL A 167 23.63 -17.01 -6.39
CA VAL A 167 23.17 -17.81 -7.53
C VAL A 167 21.67 -17.65 -7.61
N ASN A 168 21.20 -16.98 -8.67
CA ASN A 168 19.77 -16.82 -8.88
C ASN A 168 19.13 -18.13 -9.37
N SER A 169 17.80 -18.21 -9.36
CA SER A 169 17.06 -19.41 -9.77
C SER A 169 17.15 -19.74 -11.27
N ASN A 170 17.77 -18.87 -12.07
CA ASN A 170 18.15 -19.15 -13.46
C ASN A 170 19.57 -19.76 -13.56
N GLY A 171 20.26 -19.94 -12.44
CA GLY A 171 21.64 -20.42 -12.36
C GLY A 171 22.69 -19.36 -12.69
N ASN A 172 22.33 -18.07 -12.78
CA ASN A 172 23.32 -17.02 -12.99
C ASN A 172 24.06 -16.74 -11.69
N LEU A 173 25.37 -16.77 -11.80
CA LEU A 173 26.30 -16.49 -10.72
C LEU A 173 26.70 -15.01 -10.74
N ASN A 174 26.48 -14.31 -9.63
CA ASN A 174 27.09 -13.02 -9.36
C ASN A 174 28.05 -13.16 -8.17
N GLU A 175 29.15 -12.41 -8.21
CA GLU A 175 30.18 -12.47 -7.16
C GLU A 175 30.79 -11.08 -6.95
N VAL A 176 30.99 -10.74 -5.68
CA VAL A 176 31.72 -9.56 -5.25
C VAL A 176 32.83 -9.99 -4.31
N THR A 177 34.08 -9.70 -4.69
CA THR A 177 35.28 -9.98 -3.89
C THR A 177 35.91 -8.69 -3.38
N ILE A 178 36.11 -8.65 -2.07
CA ILE A 178 36.77 -7.60 -1.31
C ILE A 178 38.14 -8.15 -0.92
N GLU A 179 39.18 -7.72 -1.63
CA GLU A 179 40.54 -8.22 -1.43
C GLU A 179 41.18 -7.55 -0.22
N GLU A 180 41.84 -8.36 0.61
CA GLU A 180 42.78 -7.84 1.59
C GLU A 180 44.03 -7.35 0.87
N THR A 181 44.47 -6.15 1.21
CA THR A 181 45.79 -5.65 0.85
C THR A 181 46.56 -5.40 2.14
N GLY A 182 47.89 -5.43 2.08
CA GLY A 182 48.72 -5.05 3.23
C GLY A 182 48.54 -3.60 3.73
N SER A 183 47.59 -2.84 3.17
CA SER A 183 47.17 -1.51 3.60
C SER A 183 45.66 -1.38 3.89
N GLY A 184 44.93 -2.48 4.02
CA GLY A 184 43.48 -2.54 4.22
C GLY A 184 42.75 -3.20 3.04
N TYR A 185 41.44 -3.00 2.92
CA TYR A 185 40.64 -3.70 1.90
C TYR A 185 40.42 -2.88 0.62
N MET A 186 40.40 -3.56 -0.52
CA MET A 186 40.08 -2.99 -1.83
C MET A 186 39.01 -3.81 -2.56
N MET A 187 38.16 -3.13 -3.32
CA MET A 187 37.17 -3.80 -4.17
C MET A 187 37.78 -4.18 -5.52
N GLN A 188 37.61 -5.44 -5.96
CA GLN A 188 37.97 -5.84 -7.33
C GLN A 188 37.00 -5.25 -8.38
N SER A 189 35.71 -5.19 -8.03
CA SER A 189 34.61 -4.76 -8.90
C SER A 189 33.96 -3.45 -8.41
N GLY A 190 33.12 -2.83 -9.26
CA GLY A 190 32.42 -1.60 -8.94
C GLY A 190 33.15 -0.28 -9.26
N LYS A 191 32.45 0.83 -9.03
CA LYS A 191 32.90 2.22 -9.27
C LYS A 191 33.67 2.80 -8.08
N CYS A 192 33.37 2.36 -6.86
CA CYS A 192 33.97 2.87 -5.64
C CYS A 192 35.23 2.10 -5.26
N TYR A 193 36.17 2.79 -4.61
CA TYR A 193 37.35 2.20 -3.95
C TYR A 193 38.22 1.25 -4.80
N LYS A 194 38.03 1.23 -6.12
CA LYS A 194 38.94 0.55 -7.03
C LYS A 194 40.35 1.15 -6.88
N ASN A 195 41.30 0.33 -6.44
CA ASN A 195 42.67 0.72 -6.11
C ASN A 195 42.80 1.78 -4.99
N LYS A 196 41.82 1.87 -4.08
CA LYS A 196 41.90 2.74 -2.90
C LYS A 196 41.47 1.96 -1.66
N PRO A 197 42.12 2.16 -0.51
CA PRO A 197 41.68 1.53 0.73
C PRO A 197 40.26 1.98 1.09
N MET A 198 39.44 1.04 1.54
CA MET A 198 38.09 1.29 2.02
C MET A 198 38.09 2.04 3.37
N PRO A 199 37.12 2.93 3.63
CA PRO A 199 37.00 3.67 4.88
C PRO A 199 36.45 2.78 6.02
N GLN A 200 36.80 3.10 7.27
CA GLN A 200 36.41 2.31 8.44
C GLN A 200 35.31 2.97 9.30
N PRO A 201 34.40 2.19 9.92
CA PRO A 201 33.98 0.84 9.52
C PRO A 201 33.30 0.85 8.15
N SER A 202 33.46 -0.23 7.39
CA SER A 202 32.87 -0.36 6.06
C SER A 202 31.54 -1.09 6.17
N ARG A 203 30.46 -0.42 5.74
CA ARG A 203 29.15 -1.03 5.56
C ARG A 203 28.84 -1.08 4.07
N ILE A 204 28.62 -2.28 3.56
CA ILE A 204 28.28 -2.57 2.17
C ILE A 204 26.85 -3.07 2.14
N ASP A 205 26.02 -2.52 1.25
CA ASP A 205 24.66 -2.96 0.99
C ASP A 205 24.64 -3.58 -0.41
N PHE A 206 24.42 -4.89 -0.47
CA PHE A 206 24.48 -5.70 -1.69
C PHE A 206 23.19 -5.66 -2.50
N VAL A 207 22.10 -5.17 -1.92
CA VAL A 207 20.83 -4.95 -2.63
C VAL A 207 20.89 -3.60 -3.36
N ARG A 208 21.31 -2.55 -2.65
CA ARG A 208 21.43 -1.20 -3.22
C ARG A 208 22.75 -0.96 -3.95
N GLY A 209 23.71 -1.88 -3.84
CA GLY A 209 25.05 -1.72 -4.39
C GLY A 209 25.81 -0.52 -3.83
N THR A 210 25.61 -0.19 -2.54
CA THR A 210 26.20 1.00 -1.90
C THR A 210 27.27 0.66 -0.88
N ILE A 211 28.23 1.57 -0.70
CA ILE A 211 29.17 1.54 0.44
C ILE A 211 28.92 2.81 1.24
N ARG A 212 28.51 2.66 2.52
CA ARG A 212 28.09 3.78 3.38
C ARG A 212 27.05 4.70 2.73
N GLY A 213 26.14 4.12 1.94
CA GLY A 213 25.10 4.84 1.22
C GLY A 213 25.56 5.55 -0.06
N GLN A 214 26.84 5.48 -0.44
CA GLN A 214 27.31 5.93 -1.74
C GLN A 214 27.12 4.80 -2.77
N GLU A 215 26.44 5.07 -3.89
CA GLU A 215 26.29 4.11 -5.00
C GLU A 215 27.62 3.71 -5.61
N CYS A 216 27.86 2.41 -5.66
CA CYS A 216 29.12 1.81 -6.08
C CYS A 216 28.97 0.80 -7.22
N GLY A 217 27.76 0.45 -7.63
CA GLY A 217 27.54 -0.56 -8.67
C GLY A 217 27.92 -1.96 -8.17
N LEU A 218 27.52 -2.28 -6.94
CA LEU A 218 27.79 -3.55 -6.25
C LEU A 218 26.50 -4.32 -6.00
N GLU A 219 25.48 -4.08 -6.83
CA GLU A 219 24.19 -4.76 -6.77
C GLU A 219 24.45 -6.24 -7.09
N LEU A 220 24.50 -7.07 -6.05
CA LEU A 220 24.65 -8.52 -6.13
C LEU A 220 23.28 -9.20 -6.08
N ILE A 221 22.32 -8.52 -5.44
CA ILE A 221 20.99 -8.99 -5.14
C ILE A 221 19.97 -8.02 -5.74
N ASP A 222 19.07 -8.55 -6.55
CA ASP A 222 17.85 -7.89 -7.00
C ASP A 222 16.70 -8.40 -6.11
N PRO A 223 16.01 -7.53 -5.36
CA PRO A 223 14.96 -7.97 -4.44
C PRO A 223 13.73 -8.56 -5.15
N ASP A 224 13.61 -8.40 -6.47
CA ASP A 224 12.57 -8.99 -7.32
C ASP A 224 12.97 -10.33 -7.94
N GLU A 225 14.24 -10.68 -7.85
CA GLU A 225 14.74 -11.99 -8.27
C GLU A 225 14.73 -12.99 -7.11
N SER A 226 14.56 -14.27 -7.45
CA SER A 226 14.71 -15.36 -6.51
C SER A 226 16.10 -16.00 -6.61
N TYR A 227 16.61 -16.41 -5.46
CA TYR A 227 17.94 -16.96 -5.27
C TYR A 227 17.84 -18.38 -4.74
N ASP A 228 18.69 -19.23 -5.31
CA ASP A 228 18.91 -20.60 -4.85
C ASP A 228 20.04 -20.62 -3.80
N GLU A 229 20.99 -19.69 -3.92
CA GLU A 229 22.14 -19.62 -3.03
C GLU A 229 22.58 -18.17 -2.80
N VAL A 230 22.89 -17.84 -1.55
CA VAL A 230 23.66 -16.66 -1.18
C VAL A 230 24.72 -17.11 -0.18
N GLU A 231 26.00 -16.94 -0.52
CA GLU A 231 27.12 -17.39 0.29
C GLU A 231 28.01 -16.21 0.66
N LEU A 232 28.40 -16.14 1.93
CA LEU A 232 29.44 -15.26 2.43
C LEU A 232 30.66 -16.09 2.83
N SER A 233 31.75 -15.99 2.07
CA SER A 233 33.00 -16.69 2.32
C SER A 233 34.09 -15.72 2.79
N LEU A 234 34.91 -16.18 3.73
CA LEU A 234 36.06 -15.48 4.28
C LEU A 234 37.34 -16.27 3.97
N GLY A 235 38.34 -15.60 3.42
CA GLY A 235 39.67 -16.14 3.22
C GLY A 235 40.36 -16.33 4.57
N ASP A 236 40.96 -17.50 4.80
CA ASP A 236 41.77 -17.86 5.97
C ASP A 236 41.08 -18.05 7.33
N GLU A 237 41.86 -18.55 8.31
CA GLU A 237 41.37 -19.18 9.55
C GLU A 237 40.84 -18.19 10.59
N ASP A 238 41.28 -16.93 10.53
CA ASP A 238 41.04 -15.93 11.57
C ASP A 238 39.83 -15.01 11.27
N GLY A 239 39.25 -15.10 10.05
CA GLY A 239 38.00 -14.47 9.67
C GLY A 239 38.01 -12.93 9.62
N ALA A 240 36.95 -12.35 9.06
CA ALA A 240 36.72 -10.91 9.10
C ALA A 240 35.93 -10.53 10.35
N ASN A 241 36.43 -9.57 11.14
CA ASN A 241 35.69 -9.07 12.29
C ASN A 241 34.58 -8.13 11.83
N GLY A 242 33.34 -8.60 11.91
CA GLY A 242 32.17 -7.83 11.54
C GLY A 242 30.85 -8.52 11.85
N SER A 243 29.80 -8.03 11.23
CA SER A 243 28.44 -8.57 11.28
C SER A 243 27.78 -8.46 9.92
N TYR A 244 26.81 -9.33 9.66
CA TYR A 244 25.95 -9.21 8.50
C TYR A 244 24.49 -9.06 8.93
N GLU A 245 23.69 -8.48 8.06
CA GLU A 245 22.24 -8.34 8.18
C GLU A 245 21.63 -8.93 6.92
N LEU A 246 20.75 -9.92 7.05
CA LEU A 246 20.04 -10.56 5.94
C LEU A 246 18.55 -10.63 6.24
N VAL A 247 17.72 -10.24 5.27
CA VAL A 247 16.26 -10.38 5.34
C VAL A 247 15.76 -11.09 4.10
N VAL A 248 15.02 -12.19 4.32
CA VAL A 248 14.54 -13.10 3.28
C VAL A 248 13.02 -13.21 3.36
N LYS A 249 12.35 -13.26 2.20
CA LYS A 249 10.89 -13.42 2.11
C LYS A 249 10.46 -14.79 2.61
N GLY A 250 9.41 -14.84 3.44
CA GLY A 250 8.78 -16.08 3.91
C GLY A 250 9.14 -16.43 5.36
N ASP A 251 8.58 -17.55 5.82
CA ASP A 251 8.70 -18.11 7.17
C ASP A 251 9.75 -19.22 7.27
N GLN A 252 10.42 -19.55 6.18
CA GLN A 252 11.38 -20.64 6.14
C GLN A 252 12.70 -20.24 6.77
N GLU A 253 13.18 -21.07 7.68
CA GLU A 253 14.46 -20.87 8.35
C GLU A 253 15.62 -20.66 7.37
N ILE A 254 16.51 -19.75 7.77
CA ILE A 254 17.78 -19.52 7.08
C ILE A 254 18.74 -20.62 7.54
N ASP A 255 18.98 -21.59 6.66
CA ASP A 255 19.79 -22.75 6.96
C ASP A 255 21.28 -22.36 7.02
N GLY A 256 21.73 -22.00 8.22
CA GLY A 256 23.15 -21.91 8.53
C GLY A 256 23.44 -22.40 9.94
N ASN A 257 24.50 -23.20 10.07
CA ASN A 257 24.92 -23.73 11.36
C ASN A 257 25.19 -22.59 12.34
N GLY A 258 24.34 -22.44 13.36
CA GLY A 258 24.49 -21.43 14.40
C GLY A 258 24.03 -20.03 14.01
N ILE A 259 23.22 -19.89 12.95
CA ILE A 259 22.54 -18.64 12.64
C ILE A 259 21.27 -18.56 13.51
N ASP A 260 21.25 -17.61 14.44
CA ASP A 260 20.01 -17.22 15.10
C ASP A 260 19.18 -16.41 14.11
N THR A 261 17.96 -16.88 13.84
CA THR A 261 16.96 -16.24 13.00
C THR A 261 15.81 -15.76 13.86
N ILE A 262 15.17 -14.68 13.42
CA ILE A 262 13.94 -14.17 14.01
C ILE A 262 12.93 -13.87 12.91
N ASP A 263 11.67 -13.79 13.30
CA ASP A 263 10.60 -13.31 12.43
C ASP A 263 10.70 -11.79 12.27
N GLY A 264 10.36 -11.32 11.09
CA GLY A 264 10.24 -9.91 10.75
C GLY A 264 9.14 -9.72 9.70
N ALA A 265 9.03 -8.51 9.17
CA ALA A 265 8.08 -8.23 8.10
C ALA A 265 8.77 -8.17 6.73
N TRP A 266 8.09 -8.71 5.73
CA TRP A 266 8.31 -8.40 4.31
C TRP A 266 7.31 -7.35 3.82
N ASP A 267 6.10 -7.39 4.35
CA ASP A 267 4.99 -6.49 4.06
C ASP A 267 4.17 -6.23 5.33
N ILE A 268 3.69 -4.99 5.48
CA ILE A 268 2.85 -4.57 6.60
C ILE A 268 1.60 -3.89 6.08
N ALA A 269 0.51 -3.96 6.81
CA ALA A 269 -0.67 -3.15 6.58
C ALA A 269 -0.94 -2.27 7.79
N ALA A 270 -1.31 -1.01 7.54
CA ALA A 270 -1.59 -0.04 8.60
C ALA A 270 -2.96 0.60 8.37
N ASP A 271 -3.78 0.65 9.41
CA ASP A 271 -5.04 1.40 9.38
C ASP A 271 -4.77 2.88 9.65
N VAL A 272 -4.83 3.70 8.61
CA VAL A 272 -4.52 5.14 8.69
C VAL A 272 -5.81 5.95 8.64
N THR A 273 -6.09 6.69 9.71
CA THR A 273 -7.16 7.70 9.74
C THR A 273 -6.66 9.01 9.16
N TYR A 274 -7.36 9.51 8.15
CA TYR A 274 -7.21 10.85 7.60
C TYR A 274 -8.35 11.71 8.11
N THR A 275 -8.02 12.83 8.76
CA THR A 275 -9.03 13.80 9.19
C THR A 275 -8.78 15.14 8.51
N SER A 276 -9.85 15.69 7.94
CA SER A 276 -9.93 17.07 7.45
C SER A 276 -10.94 17.85 8.29
N THR A 277 -11.14 19.14 7.99
CA THR A 277 -12.15 19.96 8.68
C THR A 277 -13.59 19.52 8.41
N GLU A 278 -13.82 18.73 7.36
CA GLU A 278 -15.16 18.38 6.87
C GLU A 278 -15.43 16.87 6.91
N VAL A 279 -14.40 16.05 6.66
CA VAL A 279 -14.50 14.58 6.57
C VAL A 279 -13.37 13.90 7.33
N SER A 280 -13.68 12.78 7.99
CA SER A 280 -12.70 11.84 8.54
C SER A 280 -12.97 10.45 8.00
N TYR A 281 -11.94 9.76 7.52
CA TYR A 281 -12.03 8.38 7.05
C TYR A 281 -10.78 7.59 7.46
N THR A 282 -10.94 6.30 7.76
CA THR A 282 -9.84 5.35 7.95
C THR A 282 -9.68 4.53 6.68
N ARG A 283 -8.44 4.27 6.29
CA ARG A 283 -8.08 3.43 5.15
C ARG A 283 -6.94 2.48 5.54
N LEU A 284 -7.08 1.21 5.17
CA LEU A 284 -5.99 0.24 5.24
C LEU A 284 -4.95 0.54 4.15
N GLN A 285 -3.69 0.69 4.55
CA GLN A 285 -2.56 0.98 3.67
C GLN A 285 -1.52 -0.14 3.76
N ARG A 286 -1.35 -0.90 2.67
CA ARG A 286 -0.32 -1.93 2.54
C ARG A 286 1.00 -1.31 2.11
N ILE A 287 2.09 -1.70 2.77
CA ILE A 287 3.40 -1.07 2.69
C ILE A 287 4.45 -2.17 2.52
N PRO A 288 4.73 -2.57 1.27
CA PRO A 288 5.80 -3.52 1.03
C PRO A 288 7.13 -2.91 1.45
N LEU A 289 7.93 -3.69 2.19
CA LEU A 289 9.21 -3.24 2.71
C LEU A 289 10.35 -3.44 1.70
N TYR A 290 10.22 -4.47 0.87
CA TYR A 290 11.24 -4.92 -0.07
C TYR A 290 10.63 -5.27 -1.44
N GLY A 291 11.43 -5.14 -2.51
CA GLY A 291 11.02 -5.39 -3.90
C GLY A 291 10.15 -4.30 -4.52
N GLU A 292 9.80 -4.48 -5.79
CA GLU A 292 9.03 -3.54 -6.60
C GLU A 292 7.53 -3.43 -6.22
N GLY A 293 7.12 -3.99 -5.08
CA GLY A 293 5.84 -3.62 -4.45
C GLY A 293 5.73 -2.11 -4.15
N SER A 294 6.86 -1.40 -4.09
CA SER A 294 6.92 0.06 -3.87
C SER A 294 6.29 0.93 -4.96
N GLN A 295 5.90 0.40 -6.12
CA GLN A 295 5.25 1.20 -7.16
C GLN A 295 3.74 1.10 -7.15
N ASN A 296 3.11 0.44 -6.15
CA ASN A 296 1.69 0.25 -6.30
C ASN A 296 0.81 0.04 -5.06
N PRO A 297 0.30 1.13 -4.45
CA PRO A 297 -0.91 1.04 -3.65
C PRO A 297 -2.23 0.97 -4.48
N PHE A 298 -2.24 1.18 -5.83
CA PHE A 298 -3.38 0.97 -6.79
C PHE A 298 -3.03 1.05 -8.34
N GLY A 299 -2.73 -0.05 -9.04
CA GLY A 299 -2.19 -0.09 -10.44
C GLY A 299 -0.64 -0.04 -10.64
N ARG A 300 0.09 -1.10 -11.01
CA ARG A 300 -0.23 -2.31 -11.76
C ARG A 300 -0.46 -3.54 -10.89
N VAL A 301 -1.64 -4.08 -11.08
CA VAL A 301 -1.99 -5.47 -10.90
C VAL A 301 -0.89 -6.34 -11.54
N PRO A 302 -0.47 -7.47 -10.94
CA PRO A 302 0.51 -8.37 -11.57
C PRO A 302 0.09 -8.67 -13.01
N ASP A 303 0.96 -8.35 -13.98
CA ASP A 303 0.76 -8.71 -15.38
C ASP A 303 1.00 -10.23 -15.51
N GLY A 304 0.10 -11.05 -14.98
CA GLY A 304 0.22 -12.51 -14.91
C GLY A 304 -1.09 -13.15 -14.53
N PHE A 305 -1.58 -14.06 -15.37
CA PHE A 305 -2.73 -14.88 -15.05
C PHE A 305 -2.33 -15.94 -14.03
N CYS A 306 -3.26 -16.37 -13.20
CA CYS A 306 -3.05 -17.48 -12.29
C CYS A 306 -2.90 -18.81 -13.07
N ASP A 307 -1.74 -19.07 -13.68
CA ASP A 307 -1.47 -20.31 -14.43
C ASP A 307 -1.53 -21.57 -13.55
N ASN A 308 -1.34 -21.40 -12.24
CA ASN A 308 -1.35 -22.47 -11.25
C ASN A 308 -2.72 -22.74 -10.63
N LEU A 309 -3.70 -21.85 -10.82
CA LEU A 309 -5.07 -22.09 -10.37
C LEU A 309 -5.75 -22.97 -11.41
N ASN A 310 -6.24 -24.13 -10.97
CA ASN A 310 -6.90 -25.07 -11.88
C ASN A 310 -8.32 -24.59 -12.21
N LEU A 311 -8.40 -23.62 -13.12
CA LEU A 311 -9.65 -23.03 -13.58
C LEU A 311 -10.47 -23.97 -14.49
N THR A 312 -10.16 -25.26 -14.59
CA THR A 312 -10.88 -26.22 -15.46
C THR A 312 -12.04 -26.95 -14.75
N GLY A 313 -12.17 -26.78 -13.44
CA GLY A 313 -13.26 -27.33 -12.62
C GLY A 313 -14.52 -26.45 -12.58
N GLY A 314 -15.53 -26.89 -11.82
CA GLY A 314 -16.72 -26.11 -11.47
C GLY A 314 -16.51 -25.14 -10.32
N SER A 315 -15.40 -25.26 -9.59
CA SER A 315 -14.94 -24.25 -8.64
C SER A 315 -13.42 -24.28 -8.54
N THR A 316 -12.86 -23.21 -8.01
CA THR A 316 -11.47 -23.12 -7.55
C THR A 316 -11.47 -22.44 -6.20
N THR A 317 -10.67 -22.94 -5.26
CA THR A 317 -10.47 -22.31 -3.95
C THR A 317 -9.03 -21.82 -3.87
N ILE A 318 -8.81 -20.64 -3.33
CA ILE A 318 -7.46 -20.19 -2.96
C ILE A 318 -7.05 -21.02 -1.74
N ASP A 319 -5.89 -21.67 -1.82
CA ASP A 319 -5.43 -22.53 -0.73
C ASP A 319 -5.39 -21.75 0.61
N ASP A 320 -5.90 -22.39 1.67
CA ASP A 320 -5.93 -21.92 3.06
C ASP A 320 -4.63 -21.23 3.50
N GLY A 321 -4.78 -20.03 4.08
CA GLY A 321 -3.70 -19.19 4.59
C GLY A 321 -2.69 -18.72 3.54
N LYS A 322 -2.93 -18.94 2.24
CA LYS A 322 -2.00 -18.53 1.18
C LYS A 322 -2.29 -17.14 0.65
N ILE A 323 -1.21 -16.44 0.36
CA ILE A 323 -1.22 -15.23 -0.46
C ILE A 323 -1.00 -15.63 -1.91
N THR A 324 -1.99 -15.35 -2.75
CA THR A 324 -1.95 -15.57 -4.20
C THR A 324 -1.89 -14.22 -4.90
N GLU A 325 -0.80 -13.95 -5.63
CA GLU A 325 -0.60 -12.69 -6.35
C GLU A 325 -0.73 -12.90 -7.86
N CYS A 326 -1.95 -12.80 -8.41
CA CYS A 326 -2.21 -12.94 -9.85
C CYS A 326 -3.63 -12.50 -10.23
N ASP A 327 -3.82 -12.26 -11.53
CA ASP A 327 -5.15 -12.03 -12.10
C ASP A 327 -5.92 -13.32 -12.31
N ILE A 328 -7.16 -13.33 -11.84
CA ILE A 328 -8.11 -14.39 -12.14
C ILE A 328 -8.98 -13.92 -13.30
N LYS A 329 -8.75 -14.50 -14.49
CA LYS A 329 -9.62 -14.27 -15.66
C LYS A 329 -10.14 -15.60 -16.20
N LYS A 330 -11.46 -15.76 -16.23
CA LYS A 330 -12.12 -16.90 -16.86
C LYS A 330 -13.36 -16.45 -17.62
N ALA A 331 -13.29 -16.50 -18.95
CA ALA A 331 -14.31 -15.97 -19.86
C ALA A 331 -15.28 -17.05 -20.40
N ASP A 332 -15.23 -18.27 -19.86
CA ASP A 332 -16.09 -19.37 -20.31
C ASP A 332 -16.49 -20.31 -19.16
N GLY A 333 -17.74 -20.19 -18.72
CA GLY A 333 -18.39 -21.20 -17.87
C GLY A 333 -19.31 -20.62 -16.82
N SER A 334 -20.60 -20.48 -17.16
CA SER A 334 -21.65 -20.29 -16.15
C SER A 334 -21.60 -21.44 -15.14
N GLY A 335 -21.61 -21.11 -13.84
CA GLY A 335 -21.51 -22.10 -12.75
C GLY A 335 -20.07 -22.49 -12.38
N PHE A 336 -19.10 -21.61 -12.67
CA PHE A 336 -17.78 -21.67 -12.06
C PHE A 336 -17.73 -20.77 -10.83
N THR A 337 -17.23 -21.25 -9.69
CA THR A 337 -17.05 -20.42 -8.49
C THR A 337 -15.56 -20.21 -8.20
N VAL A 338 -15.17 -18.97 -7.93
CA VAL A 338 -13.88 -18.65 -7.30
C VAL A 338 -14.14 -18.42 -5.83
N ASP A 339 -13.52 -19.22 -4.99
CA ASP A 339 -13.69 -19.18 -3.54
C ASP A 339 -12.38 -18.71 -2.90
N ILE A 340 -12.42 -17.58 -2.21
CA ILE A 340 -11.35 -17.07 -1.37
C ILE A 340 -11.82 -17.34 0.05
N ALA A 341 -11.21 -18.29 0.74
CA ALA A 341 -11.67 -18.80 2.04
C ALA A 341 -10.49 -19.03 2.98
N ASP A 342 -10.77 -19.47 4.20
CA ASP A 342 -9.78 -19.92 5.18
C ASP A 342 -8.61 -18.92 5.34
N GLU A 343 -8.90 -17.65 5.68
CA GLU A 343 -7.90 -16.59 5.90
C GLU A 343 -6.96 -16.32 4.70
N SER A 344 -7.29 -16.83 3.51
CA SER A 344 -6.46 -16.66 2.31
C SER A 344 -6.53 -15.23 1.75
N ILE A 345 -5.51 -14.85 1.00
CA ILE A 345 -5.40 -13.51 0.43
C ILE A 345 -5.18 -13.62 -1.08
N LEU A 346 -6.04 -12.97 -1.86
CA LEU A 346 -5.84 -12.77 -3.29
C LEU A 346 -5.42 -11.33 -3.54
N VAL A 347 -4.33 -11.14 -4.29
CA VAL A 347 -3.87 -9.84 -4.76
C VAL A 347 -3.89 -9.85 -6.29
N GLY A 348 -4.89 -9.19 -6.88
CA GLY A 348 -5.08 -9.16 -8.33
C GLY A 348 -6.51 -8.82 -8.74
N GLU A 349 -6.73 -8.66 -10.05
CA GLU A 349 -8.07 -8.43 -10.59
C GLU A 349 -8.82 -9.75 -10.78
N VAL A 350 -10.12 -9.71 -10.46
CA VAL A 350 -11.03 -10.81 -10.74
C VAL A 350 -11.95 -10.42 -11.90
N LYS A 351 -11.98 -11.28 -12.91
CA LYS A 351 -12.86 -11.19 -14.07
C LYS A 351 -13.33 -12.58 -14.49
N ILE A 352 -14.47 -13.01 -13.97
CA ILE A 352 -15.00 -14.36 -14.18
C ILE A 352 -16.44 -14.32 -14.70
N ASP A 353 -16.81 -15.32 -15.50
CA ASP A 353 -18.19 -15.56 -15.95
C ASP A 353 -18.97 -16.47 -14.96
N GLY A 354 -18.64 -16.38 -13.67
CA GLY A 354 -19.18 -17.23 -12.61
C GLY A 354 -19.16 -16.53 -11.25
N ASP A 355 -19.44 -17.25 -10.18
CA ASP A 355 -19.61 -16.67 -8.84
C ASP A 355 -18.26 -16.42 -8.17
N LEU A 356 -18.17 -15.38 -7.33
CA LEU A 356 -17.02 -15.06 -6.50
C LEU A 356 -17.46 -15.06 -5.03
N ASP A 357 -16.87 -15.94 -4.25
CA ASP A 357 -17.13 -16.06 -2.81
C ASP A 357 -15.87 -15.60 -2.05
N ILE A 358 -16.04 -14.75 -1.04
CA ILE A 358 -14.98 -14.27 -0.14
C ILE A 358 -15.43 -14.52 1.29
N THR A 359 -14.91 -15.57 1.91
CA THR A 359 -15.40 -16.13 3.17
C THR A 359 -14.31 -16.23 4.25
N ASP A 360 -14.69 -16.51 5.50
CA ASP A 360 -13.78 -16.94 6.58
C ASP A 360 -12.57 -16.00 6.79
N GLU A 361 -12.84 -14.71 7.01
CA GLU A 361 -11.83 -13.65 7.23
C GLU A 361 -10.82 -13.46 6.09
N SER A 362 -11.06 -14.07 4.93
CA SER A 362 -10.20 -13.93 3.75
C SER A 362 -10.29 -12.54 3.12
N ALA A 363 -9.30 -12.21 2.28
CA ALA A 363 -9.20 -10.89 1.68
C ALA A 363 -8.90 -10.89 0.18
N LEU A 364 -9.62 -10.04 -0.56
CA LEU A 364 -9.30 -9.67 -1.93
C LEU A 364 -8.75 -8.25 -2.00
N TYR A 365 -7.52 -8.11 -2.49
CA TYR A 365 -6.88 -6.85 -2.83
C TYR A 365 -6.84 -6.68 -4.34
N GLY A 366 -7.82 -5.98 -4.88
CA GLY A 366 -7.93 -5.72 -6.30
C GLY A 366 -9.36 -5.43 -6.73
N ARG A 367 -9.55 -5.25 -8.03
CA ARG A 367 -10.86 -4.91 -8.59
C ARG A 367 -11.60 -6.16 -9.01
N VAL A 368 -12.89 -6.19 -8.76
CA VAL A 368 -13.79 -7.16 -9.38
C VAL A 368 -14.44 -6.46 -10.56
N THR A 369 -14.03 -6.84 -11.78
CA THR A 369 -14.50 -6.19 -13.01
C THR A 369 -15.62 -6.97 -13.70
N GLN A 370 -15.82 -8.22 -13.30
CA GLN A 370 -16.90 -9.08 -13.76
C GLN A 370 -16.98 -10.32 -12.85
N ALA A 371 -18.18 -10.60 -12.35
CA ALA A 371 -18.61 -11.88 -11.81
C ALA A 371 -20.08 -12.10 -12.21
N GLN A 372 -20.62 -13.29 -11.95
CA GLN A 372 -22.06 -13.48 -11.86
C GLN A 372 -22.49 -12.93 -10.52
N ASN A 373 -22.56 -13.77 -9.48
CA ASN A 373 -22.83 -13.28 -8.14
C ASN A 373 -21.52 -13.05 -7.38
N ILE A 374 -21.53 -12.06 -6.49
CA ILE A 374 -20.45 -11.88 -5.51
C ILE A 374 -21.06 -12.10 -4.14
N ASP A 375 -20.48 -13.01 -3.37
CA ASP A 375 -20.84 -13.26 -1.98
C ASP A 375 -19.63 -12.96 -1.08
N ILE A 376 -19.85 -12.21 -0.01
CA ILE A 376 -18.80 -11.87 0.96
C ILE A 376 -19.36 -12.16 2.35
N ASP A 377 -18.84 -13.17 3.03
CA ASP A 377 -19.25 -13.56 4.39
C ASP A 377 -18.06 -13.50 5.35
N GLU A 378 -18.08 -12.58 6.31
CA GLU A 378 -16.95 -12.29 7.19
C GLU A 378 -15.61 -11.92 6.47
N GLY A 379 -15.62 -11.81 5.14
CA GLY A 379 -14.46 -11.47 4.31
C GLY A 379 -14.28 -9.97 4.05
N GLN A 380 -13.14 -9.63 3.44
CA GLN A 380 -12.76 -8.26 3.11
C GLN A 380 -12.41 -8.09 1.63
N LEU A 381 -12.95 -7.04 1.00
CA LEU A 381 -12.57 -6.63 -0.34
C LEU A 381 -12.04 -5.19 -0.33
N ILE A 382 -10.88 -5.00 -0.94
CA ILE A 382 -10.24 -3.69 -1.11
C ILE A 382 -10.03 -3.44 -2.60
N GLY A 383 -10.88 -2.56 -3.15
CA GLY A 383 -10.93 -2.22 -4.55
C GLY A 383 -12.37 -2.06 -5.03
N ASP A 384 -12.52 -1.59 -6.27
CA ASP A 384 -13.85 -1.32 -6.84
C ASP A 384 -14.51 -2.61 -7.33
N ILE A 385 -15.83 -2.66 -7.17
CA ILE A 385 -16.68 -3.71 -7.71
C ILE A 385 -17.48 -3.13 -8.88
N ASN A 386 -17.33 -3.74 -10.05
CA ASN A 386 -18.19 -3.53 -11.21
C ASN A 386 -18.76 -4.88 -11.62
N ASN A 387 -19.95 -5.20 -11.13
CA ASN A 387 -20.56 -6.52 -11.29
C ASN A 387 -21.79 -6.50 -12.21
N THR A 388 -22.00 -7.59 -12.95
CA THR A 388 -23.15 -7.71 -13.86
C THR A 388 -24.39 -8.32 -13.23
N GLU A 389 -24.27 -8.98 -12.07
CA GLU A 389 -25.43 -9.51 -11.34
C GLU A 389 -25.45 -8.97 -9.91
N GLU A 390 -25.86 -9.80 -8.94
CA GLU A 390 -26.12 -9.41 -7.56
C GLU A 390 -24.82 -9.39 -6.73
N LEU A 391 -24.77 -8.51 -5.74
CA LEU A 391 -23.76 -8.52 -4.67
C LEU A 391 -24.47 -8.78 -3.34
N THR A 392 -24.04 -9.81 -2.63
CA THR A 392 -24.44 -10.11 -1.26
C THR A 392 -23.25 -9.91 -0.35
N MET A 393 -23.46 -9.15 0.71
CA MET A 393 -22.52 -9.00 1.81
C MET A 393 -23.19 -9.57 3.05
N ASP A 394 -22.75 -10.70 3.54
CA ASP A 394 -23.23 -11.29 4.78
C ASP A 394 -22.54 -10.66 6.00
N ASN A 395 -22.58 -11.35 7.14
CA ASN A 395 -22.31 -10.72 8.43
C ASN A 395 -20.85 -10.28 8.55
N GLY A 396 -20.62 -9.04 8.99
CA GLY A 396 -19.28 -8.53 9.22
C GLY A 396 -18.42 -8.31 7.97
N ALA A 397 -18.97 -8.52 6.77
CA ALA A 397 -18.30 -8.28 5.50
C ALA A 397 -17.86 -6.82 5.33
N LYS A 398 -16.67 -6.60 4.76
CA LYS A 398 -16.08 -5.26 4.60
C LYS A 398 -15.68 -4.99 3.16
N ILE A 399 -16.13 -3.86 2.61
CA ILE A 399 -15.67 -3.35 1.32
C ILE A 399 -15.06 -1.96 1.50
N SER A 400 -13.90 -1.76 0.90
CA SER A 400 -13.27 -0.45 0.75
C SER A 400 -13.02 -0.18 -0.73
N GLY A 401 -13.99 0.48 -1.37
CA GLY A 401 -14.03 0.79 -2.79
C GLY A 401 -15.46 1.07 -3.24
N ASP A 402 -15.60 1.61 -4.45
CA ASP A 402 -16.92 1.91 -5.01
C ASP A 402 -17.58 0.63 -5.52
N ILE A 403 -18.90 0.55 -5.35
CA ILE A 403 -19.70 -0.60 -5.75
C ILE A 403 -20.67 -0.18 -6.85
N SER A 404 -20.63 -0.89 -7.98
CA SER A 404 -21.54 -0.71 -9.11
C SER A 404 -22.04 -2.07 -9.59
N THR A 405 -23.34 -2.32 -9.46
CA THR A 405 -23.97 -3.58 -9.89
C THR A 405 -25.13 -3.35 -10.85
N ASP A 406 -25.27 -4.26 -11.82
CA ASP A 406 -26.41 -4.26 -12.75
C ASP A 406 -27.70 -4.84 -12.15
N LYS A 407 -27.61 -5.47 -10.98
CA LYS A 407 -28.75 -5.95 -10.18
C LYS A 407 -28.69 -5.40 -8.75
N SER A 408 -29.35 -6.09 -7.83
CA SER A 408 -29.51 -5.67 -6.45
C SER A 408 -28.24 -5.85 -5.62
N ILE A 409 -28.11 -5.02 -4.59
CA ILE A 409 -27.08 -5.13 -3.56
C ILE A 409 -27.77 -5.42 -2.24
N SER A 410 -27.34 -6.47 -1.53
CA SER A 410 -27.86 -6.83 -0.21
C SER A 410 -26.73 -6.82 0.81
N MET A 411 -26.84 -5.96 1.82
CA MET A 411 -25.94 -5.95 2.98
C MET A 411 -26.67 -6.52 4.19
N GLY A 412 -26.13 -7.60 4.72
CA GLY A 412 -26.50 -8.30 5.95
C GLY A 412 -26.13 -7.49 7.18
N THR A 413 -25.84 -8.15 8.31
CA THR A 413 -25.64 -7.43 9.58
C THR A 413 -24.19 -7.03 9.84
N ASN A 414 -24.00 -5.85 10.40
CA ASN A 414 -22.69 -5.29 10.76
C ASN A 414 -21.67 -5.22 9.61
N SER A 415 -22.13 -5.22 8.36
CA SER A 415 -21.30 -5.09 7.18
C SER A 415 -20.91 -3.62 6.97
N VAL A 416 -19.73 -3.36 6.41
CA VAL A 416 -19.22 -2.00 6.22
C VAL A 416 -18.80 -1.77 4.79
N VAL A 417 -19.35 -0.73 4.17
CA VAL A 417 -18.89 -0.23 2.86
C VAL A 417 -18.28 1.15 3.03
N ARG A 418 -17.07 1.34 2.49
CA ARG A 418 -16.39 2.62 2.38
C ARG A 418 -16.18 2.95 0.91
N GLY A 419 -17.14 3.66 0.34
CA GLY A 419 -17.25 3.96 -1.08
C GLY A 419 -18.71 4.23 -1.45
N ASP A 420 -18.91 4.71 -2.67
CA ASP A 420 -20.25 4.96 -3.19
C ASP A 420 -20.90 3.65 -3.66
N ILE A 421 -22.21 3.54 -3.48
CA ILE A 421 -23.01 2.38 -3.89
C ILE A 421 -23.92 2.78 -5.03
N TYR A 422 -23.86 2.05 -6.14
CA TYR A 422 -24.77 2.14 -7.28
C TYR A 422 -25.33 0.78 -7.66
N ALA A 423 -26.66 0.65 -7.68
CA ALA A 423 -27.37 -0.53 -8.18
C ALA A 423 -28.42 -0.14 -9.22
N LYS A 424 -28.55 -0.92 -10.30
CA LYS A 424 -29.66 -0.73 -11.26
C LYS A 424 -31.00 -1.33 -10.79
N ASP A 425 -30.97 -2.19 -9.77
CA ASP A 425 -32.19 -2.68 -9.13
C ASP A 425 -32.28 -2.08 -7.72
N ASP A 426 -32.49 -2.91 -6.68
CA ASP A 426 -32.69 -2.45 -5.31
C ASP A 426 -31.38 -2.48 -4.48
N VAL A 427 -31.30 -1.64 -3.45
CA VAL A 427 -30.25 -1.71 -2.41
C VAL A 427 -30.91 -1.99 -1.06
N TYR A 428 -30.49 -3.06 -0.40
CA TYR A 428 -30.92 -3.45 0.93
C TYR A 428 -29.77 -3.32 1.93
N ILE A 429 -29.95 -2.55 3.01
CA ILE A 429 -28.95 -2.35 4.07
C ILE A 429 -29.57 -2.77 5.40
N ASP A 430 -29.10 -3.86 6.00
CA ASP A 430 -29.67 -4.46 7.22
C ASP A 430 -28.82 -4.24 8.49
N GLY A 431 -29.32 -4.73 9.63
CA GLY A 431 -28.99 -4.34 11.00
C GLY A 431 -27.51 -4.12 11.34
N GLY A 432 -27.22 -2.91 11.80
CA GLY A 432 -25.89 -2.49 12.25
C GLY A 432 -24.90 -2.17 11.12
N SER A 433 -25.29 -2.36 9.86
CA SER A 433 -24.41 -2.08 8.72
C SER A 433 -24.22 -0.60 8.47
N VAL A 434 -23.04 -0.23 7.96
CA VAL A 434 -22.64 1.16 7.77
C VAL A 434 -22.08 1.39 6.37
N VAL A 435 -22.60 2.41 5.70
CA VAL A 435 -22.07 2.90 4.41
C VAL A 435 -21.47 4.27 4.60
N TYR A 436 -20.22 4.45 4.18
CA TYR A 436 -19.51 5.72 4.12
C TYR A 436 -19.35 6.17 2.66
N GLY A 437 -20.45 6.66 2.09
CA GLY A 437 -20.56 7.10 0.71
C GLY A 437 -22.02 7.33 0.34
N ASP A 438 -22.25 7.80 -0.88
CA ASP A 438 -23.59 7.98 -1.43
C ASP A 438 -24.19 6.63 -1.85
N VAL A 439 -25.49 6.46 -1.68
CA VAL A 439 -26.22 5.26 -2.09
C VAL A 439 -27.25 5.63 -3.15
N THR A 440 -27.10 5.06 -4.34
CA THR A 440 -27.99 5.29 -5.49
C THR A 440 -28.55 3.97 -6.00
N ALA A 441 -29.86 3.88 -6.15
CA ALA A 441 -30.54 2.75 -6.78
C ALA A 441 -31.48 3.25 -7.88
N ASP A 442 -31.54 2.58 -9.04
CA ASP A 442 -32.61 2.84 -10.01
C ASP A 442 -33.95 2.21 -9.55
N GLY A 443 -33.88 1.23 -8.64
CA GLY A 443 -35.02 0.59 -7.96
C GLY A 443 -35.35 1.27 -6.63
N THR A 444 -35.27 0.53 -5.53
CA THR A 444 -35.57 1.04 -4.18
C THR A 444 -34.39 0.89 -3.24
N VAL A 445 -34.14 1.91 -2.40
CA VAL A 445 -33.19 1.82 -1.29
C VAL A 445 -33.94 1.53 0.01
N THR A 446 -33.70 0.37 0.61
CA THR A 446 -34.28 -0.05 1.89
C THR A 446 -33.20 -0.11 2.96
N VAL A 447 -33.31 0.73 3.98
CA VAL A 447 -32.41 0.73 5.15
C VAL A 447 -33.16 0.25 6.39
N SER A 448 -32.81 -0.94 6.88
CA SER A 448 -33.38 -1.58 8.07
C SER A 448 -32.32 -1.64 9.17
N ASP A 449 -32.34 -0.68 10.09
CA ASP A 449 -31.40 -0.61 11.22
C ASP A 449 -29.91 -0.47 10.81
N GLY A 450 -29.64 -0.06 9.56
CA GLY A 450 -28.33 0.37 9.07
C GLY A 450 -28.14 1.90 9.11
N THR A 451 -26.92 2.36 8.82
CA THR A 451 -26.55 3.78 8.76
C THR A 451 -25.86 4.12 7.44
N VAL A 452 -26.32 5.19 6.77
CA VAL A 452 -25.66 5.73 5.57
C VAL A 452 -25.12 7.12 5.90
N HIS A 453 -23.82 7.31 5.68
CA HIS A 453 -23.11 8.58 5.82
C HIS A 453 -22.88 9.24 4.44
N GLY A 454 -23.98 9.51 3.74
CA GLY A 454 -24.01 10.11 2.41
C GLY A 454 -25.44 10.46 2.00
N GLU A 455 -25.64 10.80 0.73
CA GLU A 455 -26.95 10.99 0.13
C GLU A 455 -27.57 9.65 -0.28
N ILE A 456 -28.89 9.53 -0.13
CA ILE A 456 -29.66 8.38 -0.63
C ILE A 456 -30.51 8.87 -1.80
N ASN A 457 -30.32 8.24 -2.96
CA ASN A 457 -31.05 8.53 -4.19
C ASN A 457 -31.74 7.25 -4.69
N ASP A 458 -33.05 7.35 -4.93
CA ASP A 458 -33.92 6.28 -5.44
C ASP A 458 -34.84 6.80 -6.57
#